data_AF-A0AAU1U7W5-F1
#
_entry.id   AF-A0AAU1U7W5-F1
#
_cell.length_a   1.000
_cell.length_b   1.000
_cell.length_c   1.000
_cell.angle_alpha   90.00
_cell.angle_beta   90.00
_cell.angle_gamma   90.00
#
_symmetry.space_group_name_H-M   'P 1'
#
loop_
_entity.id
_entity.type
_entity.pdbx_description
1 polymer ?
#
loop_
_entity_poly.entity_id
_entity_poly.type
_entity_poly.pdbx_seq_one_letter_code
_entity_poly.pdbx_strand_id
1 'polypeptide(L)'
;MPTLPWTVPNTPPTGAEVHVMASRFETRTLWGALRFFAKTPSVWRQVSKAPGAYGASVKAAPLRRTFWTLSAWESPDALKRFAGSAPHGPTAGALRSQMKDAKFVRWQTTTDELPLDWAEALRRLS
;
A
#
# COMPACT_ATOMS: atom_id res chain seq x y z
N MET A 1 -4.71 14.23 -7.27
CA MET A 1 -3.48 13.44 -6.99
C MET A 1 -3.56 12.18 -7.83
N PRO A 2 -2.53 11.82 -8.62
CA PRO A 2 -2.55 10.58 -9.38
C PRO A 2 -2.83 9.40 -8.43
N THR A 3 -3.84 8.62 -8.78
CA THR A 3 -4.32 7.46 -8.00
C THR A 3 -4.31 6.27 -8.94
N LEU A 4 -3.63 5.19 -8.55
CA LEU A 4 -3.79 3.91 -9.22
C LEU A 4 -5.14 3.32 -8.80
N PRO A 5 -6.01 2.94 -9.76
CA PRO A 5 -7.30 2.36 -9.44
C PRO A 5 -7.12 1.07 -8.62
N TRP A 6 -8.15 0.71 -7.87
CA TRP A 6 -8.16 -0.53 -7.10
C TRP A 6 -7.89 -1.73 -8.02
N THR A 7 -6.89 -2.53 -7.69
CA THR A 7 -6.60 -3.80 -8.36
C THR A 7 -7.11 -4.97 -7.53
N VAL A 8 -7.50 -6.06 -8.19
CA VAL A 8 -7.97 -7.31 -7.55
C VAL A 8 -7.02 -8.44 -8.00
N PRO A 9 -5.94 -8.71 -7.24
CA PRO A 9 -4.94 -9.72 -7.62
C PRO A 9 -5.47 -11.15 -7.55
N ASN A 10 -6.29 -11.44 -6.53
CA ASN A 10 -6.93 -12.72 -6.32
C ASN A 10 -8.42 -12.47 -6.05
N THR A 11 -9.29 -13.32 -6.60
CA THR A 11 -10.74 -13.25 -6.34
C THR A 11 -11.01 -13.50 -4.84
N PRO A 12 -11.55 -12.52 -4.11
CA PRO A 12 -11.83 -12.70 -2.69
C PRO A 12 -13.03 -13.64 -2.49
N PRO A 13 -13.01 -14.58 -1.53
CA PRO A 13 -14.18 -15.36 -1.15
C PRO A 13 -15.26 -14.44 -0.57
N THR A 14 -16.54 -14.73 -0.80
CA THR A 14 -17.66 -13.94 -0.25
C THR A 14 -17.69 -14.00 1.28
N GLY A 15 -17.93 -12.86 1.94
CA GLY A 15 -18.05 -12.78 3.40
C GLY A 15 -16.80 -13.12 4.22
N ALA A 16 -15.62 -13.26 3.59
CA ALA A 16 -14.40 -13.58 4.29
C ALA A 16 -13.84 -12.36 5.04
N GLU A 17 -13.16 -12.60 6.16
CA GLU A 17 -12.41 -11.55 6.86
C GLU A 17 -11.27 -11.01 5.98
N VAL A 18 -11.01 -9.71 6.08
CA VAL A 18 -9.98 -9.00 5.35
C VAL A 18 -9.12 -8.20 6.31
N HIS A 19 -7.81 -8.35 6.21
CA HIS A 19 -6.83 -7.56 6.93
C HIS A 19 -6.36 -6.40 6.06
N VAL A 20 -6.71 -5.20 6.47
CA VAL A 20 -6.37 -3.98 5.75
C VAL A 20 -5.10 -3.36 6.32
N MET A 21 -4.25 -2.85 5.43
CA MET A 21 -3.14 -1.97 5.76
C MET A 21 -3.22 -0.70 4.92
N ALA A 22 -3.29 0.44 5.59
CA ALA A 22 -3.05 1.74 4.98
C ALA A 22 -1.76 2.35 5.50
N SER A 23 -1.04 3.06 4.64
CA SER A 23 0.19 3.74 5.02
C SER A 23 0.29 5.12 4.38
N ARG A 24 1.03 6.01 5.04
CA ARG A 24 1.43 7.33 4.55
C ARG A 24 2.95 7.46 4.66
N PHE A 25 3.58 7.89 3.59
CA PHE A 25 5.01 8.19 3.55
C PHE A 25 5.23 9.65 3.17
N GLU A 26 6.08 10.36 3.91
CA GLU A 26 6.56 11.70 3.55
C GLU A 26 8.08 11.66 3.36
N THR A 27 8.59 12.05 2.19
CA THR A 27 10.04 12.07 1.93
C THR A 27 10.69 13.38 2.40
N ARG A 28 11.98 13.32 2.79
CA ARG A 28 12.76 14.49 3.22
C ARG A 28 12.98 15.52 2.11
N THR A 29 13.12 15.06 0.87
CA THR A 29 13.45 15.90 -0.28
C THR A 29 12.59 15.55 -1.49
N LEU A 30 12.48 16.50 -2.43
CA LEU A 30 11.79 16.26 -3.70
C LEU A 30 12.51 15.18 -4.53
N TRP A 31 13.85 15.14 -4.48
CA TRP A 31 14.63 14.07 -5.09
C TRP A 31 14.28 12.69 -4.51
N GLY A 32 14.12 12.59 -3.18
CA GLY A 32 13.62 11.37 -2.54
C GLY A 32 12.22 10.99 -2.99
N ALA A 33 11.34 11.98 -3.22
CA ALA A 33 9.99 11.72 -3.74
C ALA A 33 10.03 11.18 -5.18
N LEU A 34 10.86 11.74 -6.06
CA LEU A 34 11.04 11.23 -7.42
C LEU A 34 11.60 9.80 -7.41
N ARG A 35 12.57 9.50 -6.54
CA ARG A 35 13.11 8.14 -6.36
C ARG A 35 12.05 7.16 -5.86
N PHE A 36 11.23 7.55 -4.88
CA PHE A 36 10.12 6.73 -4.38
C PHE A 36 9.13 6.42 -5.51
N PHE A 37 8.70 7.47 -6.24
CA PHE A 37 7.75 7.35 -7.33
C PHE A 37 8.26 6.43 -8.45
N ALA A 38 9.55 6.53 -8.80
CA ALA A 38 10.17 5.67 -9.81
C ALA A 38 10.19 4.17 -9.43
N LYS A 39 10.10 3.83 -8.14
CA LYS A 39 10.03 2.43 -7.66
C LYS A 39 8.60 1.89 -7.55
N THR A 40 7.59 2.75 -7.60
CA THR A 40 6.18 2.34 -7.48
C THR A 40 5.76 1.28 -8.50
N PRO A 41 6.15 1.33 -9.80
CA PRO A 41 5.71 0.34 -10.78
C PRO A 41 6.14 -1.11 -10.49
N SER A 42 7.34 -1.34 -9.95
CA SER A 42 7.83 -2.70 -9.65
C SER A 42 7.12 -3.29 -8.43
N VAL A 43 6.92 -2.47 -7.39
CA VAL A 43 6.15 -2.85 -6.20
C VAL A 43 4.69 -3.10 -6.57
N TRP A 44 4.12 -2.27 -7.45
CA TRP A 44 2.77 -2.46 -7.95
C TRP A 44 2.62 -3.79 -8.70
N ARG A 45 3.56 -4.12 -9.59
CA ARG A 45 3.56 -5.42 -10.27
C ARG A 45 3.64 -6.60 -9.30
N GLN A 46 4.36 -6.45 -8.18
CA GLN A 46 4.45 -7.48 -7.15
C GLN A 46 3.13 -7.65 -6.40
N VAL A 47 2.48 -6.55 -5.95
CA VAL A 47 1.21 -6.66 -5.22
C VAL A 47 0.09 -7.20 -6.10
N SER A 48 0.08 -6.87 -7.39
CA SER A 48 -0.87 -7.41 -8.38
C SER A 48 -0.75 -8.92 -8.62
N LYS A 49 0.24 -9.60 -8.02
CA LYS A 49 0.44 -11.05 -8.11
C LYS A 49 0.67 -11.70 -6.75
N ALA A 50 0.54 -10.94 -5.66
CA ALA A 50 0.88 -11.44 -4.34
C ALA A 50 -0.19 -12.44 -3.86
N PRO A 51 0.20 -13.66 -3.46
CA PRO A 51 -0.74 -14.61 -2.86
C PRO A 51 -1.43 -14.02 -1.63
N GLY A 52 -2.75 -14.22 -1.53
CA GLY A 52 -3.57 -13.70 -0.44
C GLY A 52 -3.82 -12.19 -0.49
N ALA A 53 -3.47 -11.48 -1.57
CA ALA A 53 -3.88 -10.09 -1.76
C ALA A 53 -5.29 -10.02 -2.38
N TYR A 54 -6.23 -9.40 -1.68
CA TYR A 54 -7.59 -9.17 -2.18
C TYR A 54 -7.73 -7.83 -2.91
N GLY A 55 -6.83 -6.89 -2.64
CA GLY A 55 -6.67 -5.73 -3.49
C GLY A 55 -5.72 -4.69 -2.97
N ALA A 56 -5.41 -3.73 -3.83
CA ALA A 56 -4.53 -2.63 -3.49
C ALA A 56 -4.86 -1.37 -4.29
N SER A 57 -4.49 -0.21 -3.76
CA SER A 57 -4.48 1.07 -4.44
C SER A 57 -3.34 1.94 -3.90
N VAL A 58 -2.85 2.86 -4.72
CA VAL A 58 -1.80 3.81 -4.35
C VAL A 58 -2.21 5.22 -4.75
N LYS A 59 -2.01 6.18 -3.84
CA LYS A 59 -2.07 7.62 -4.14
C LYS A 59 -0.68 8.22 -4.04
N ALA A 60 -0.30 9.03 -5.02
CA ALA A 60 0.96 9.74 -5.02
C ALA A 60 0.74 11.25 -5.17
N ALA A 61 1.46 12.04 -4.37
CA ALA A 61 1.59 13.48 -4.55
C ALA A 61 3.09 13.84 -4.49
N PRO A 62 3.88 13.54 -5.55
CA PRO A 62 5.34 13.70 -5.52
C PRO A 62 5.80 15.13 -5.23
N LEU A 63 5.09 16.14 -5.77
CA LEU A 63 5.35 17.55 -5.50
C LEU A 63 5.13 17.93 -4.03
N ARG A 64 4.23 17.21 -3.34
CA ARG A 64 4.01 17.32 -1.88
C ARG A 64 4.91 16.38 -1.08
N ARG A 65 5.75 15.58 -1.75
CA ARG A 65 6.60 14.54 -1.16
C ARG A 65 5.84 13.48 -0.38
N THR A 66 4.55 13.30 -0.66
CA THR A 66 3.67 12.42 0.11
C THR A 66 3.08 11.31 -0.75
N PHE A 67 3.05 10.11 -0.20
CA PHE A 67 2.54 8.90 -0.84
C PHE A 67 1.66 8.14 0.14
N TRP A 68 0.65 7.46 -0.38
CA TRP A 68 -0.23 6.61 0.40
C TRP A 68 -0.42 5.27 -0.28
N THR A 69 -0.46 4.20 0.51
CA THR A 69 -0.86 2.88 0.04
C THR A 69 -2.07 2.40 0.82
N LEU A 70 -2.90 1.62 0.15
CA LEU A 70 -4.06 0.96 0.73
C LEU A 70 -4.09 -0.46 0.18
N SER A 71 -4.17 -1.47 1.05
CA SER A 71 -4.11 -2.87 0.64
C SER A 71 -4.95 -3.76 1.54
N ALA A 72 -5.59 -4.76 0.94
CA ALA A 72 -6.46 -5.74 1.57
C ALA A 72 -5.86 -7.15 1.40
N TRP A 73 -5.83 -7.91 2.48
CA TRP A 73 -5.16 -9.20 2.56
C TRP A 73 -6.03 -10.26 3.23
N GLU A 74 -5.88 -11.50 2.79
CA GLU A 74 -6.47 -12.70 3.38
C GLU A 74 -6.01 -12.93 4.83
N SER A 75 -4.77 -12.59 5.15
CA SER A 75 -4.21 -12.80 6.48
C SER A 75 -3.08 -11.82 6.81
N PRO A 76 -2.75 -11.62 8.10
CA PRO A 76 -1.57 -10.87 8.49
C PRO A 76 -0.27 -11.51 7.95
N ASP A 77 -0.27 -12.83 7.79
CA ASP A 77 0.87 -13.57 7.24
C ASP A 77 1.05 -13.34 5.74
N ALA A 78 -0.03 -13.29 4.96
CA ALA A 78 0.04 -12.94 3.54
C ALA A 78 0.66 -11.54 3.35
N LEU A 79 0.18 -10.57 4.14
CA LEU A 79 0.74 -9.22 4.19
C LEU A 79 2.23 -9.23 4.58
N LYS A 80 2.60 -9.97 5.63
CA LYS A 80 3.99 -10.06 6.10
C LYS A 80 4.92 -10.67 5.03
N ARG A 81 4.48 -11.72 4.34
CA ARG A 81 5.22 -12.34 3.22
C ARG A 81 5.44 -11.36 2.08
N PHE A 82 4.40 -10.62 1.68
CA PHE A 82 4.55 -9.55 0.68
C PHE A 82 5.54 -8.48 1.15
N ALA A 83 5.36 -7.97 2.38
CA ALA A 83 6.17 -6.87 2.90
C ALA A 83 7.67 -7.21 2.96
N GLY A 84 8.01 -8.47 3.25
CA GLY A 84 9.39 -8.96 3.33
C GLY A 84 9.99 -9.43 2.00
N SER A 85 9.18 -9.71 0.98
CA SER A 85 9.66 -10.26 -0.30
C SER A 85 10.10 -9.17 -1.28
N ALA A 86 10.97 -9.54 -2.22
CA ALA A 86 11.43 -8.65 -3.28
C ALA A 86 10.35 -8.45 -4.37
N PRO A 87 10.26 -7.24 -4.96
CA PRO A 87 11.08 -6.06 -4.71
C PRO A 87 10.72 -5.23 -3.45
N HIS A 88 9.56 -5.43 -2.82
CA HIS A 88 9.07 -4.55 -1.75
C HIS A 88 10.02 -4.41 -0.56
N GLY A 89 10.40 -5.51 0.10
CA GLY A 89 11.25 -5.49 1.30
C GLY A 89 12.56 -4.72 1.10
N PRO A 90 13.39 -5.09 0.10
CA PRO A 90 14.62 -4.35 -0.22
C PRO A 90 14.37 -2.88 -0.57
N THR A 91 13.30 -2.58 -1.32
CA THR A 91 12.95 -1.19 -1.70
C THR A 91 12.58 -0.36 -0.48
N ALA A 92 11.76 -0.89 0.43
CA ALA A 92 11.38 -0.22 1.67
C ALA A 92 12.60 0.04 2.56
N GLY A 93 13.52 -0.93 2.66
CA GLY A 93 14.78 -0.77 3.36
C GLY A 93 15.64 0.37 2.79
N ALA A 94 15.84 0.38 1.47
CA ALA A 94 16.64 1.40 0.78
C ALA A 94 16.06 2.83 0.86
N LEU A 95 14.73 2.95 0.96
CA LEU A 95 14.04 4.24 1.04
C LEU A 95 13.89 4.76 2.48
N ARG A 96 14.15 3.94 3.51
CA ARG A 96 13.95 4.31 4.93
C ARG A 96 14.69 5.59 5.32
N SER A 97 15.96 5.74 4.92
CA SER A 97 16.76 6.94 5.22
C SER A 97 16.30 8.19 4.46
N GLN A 98 15.39 8.05 3.49
CA GLN A 98 14.81 9.16 2.72
C GLN A 98 13.47 9.65 3.31
N MET A 99 12.88 8.92 4.26
CA MET A 99 11.57 9.26 4.85
C MET A 99 11.68 10.28 5.98
N LYS A 100 11.05 11.44 5.82
CA LYS A 100 10.84 12.40 6.90
C LYS A 100 9.86 11.86 7.93
N ASP A 101 8.77 11.25 7.47
CA ASP A 101 7.74 10.63 8.31
C ASP A 101 7.13 9.40 7.64
N ALA A 102 6.64 8.45 8.45
CA ALA A 102 5.87 7.31 7.98
C ALA A 102 4.80 6.93 9.01
N LYS A 103 3.54 6.83 8.57
CA LYS A 103 2.41 6.37 9.39
C LYS A 103 1.83 5.09 8.81
N PHE A 104 1.38 4.19 9.68
CA PHE A 104 0.76 2.93 9.32
C PHE A 104 -0.44 2.67 10.20
N VAL A 105 -1.54 2.24 9.61
CA VAL A 105 -2.73 1.79 10.33
C VAL A 105 -3.23 0.48 9.74
N ARG A 106 -3.75 -0.37 10.61
CA ARG A 106 -4.30 -1.67 10.26
C ARG A 106 -5.68 -1.82 10.88
N TRP A 107 -6.59 -2.46 10.16
CA TRP A 107 -7.92 -2.80 10.65
C TRP A 107 -8.46 -4.02 9.92
N GLN A 108 -9.54 -4.60 10.45
CA GLN A 108 -10.27 -5.70 9.83
C GLN A 108 -11.57 -5.21 9.21
N THR A 109 -12.00 -5.89 8.16
CA THR A 109 -13.27 -5.72 7.44
C THR A 109 -13.65 -7.07 6.80
N THR A 110 -14.68 -7.11 5.96
CA THR A 110 -15.03 -8.28 5.14
C THR A 110 -14.80 -8.00 3.65
N THR A 111 -14.81 -9.06 2.85
CA THR A 111 -14.67 -8.96 1.39
C THR A 111 -15.86 -8.24 0.73
N ASP A 112 -17.01 -8.18 1.40
CA ASP A 112 -18.20 -7.44 0.95
C ASP A 112 -18.02 -5.91 0.99
N GLU A 113 -17.05 -5.42 1.77
CA GLU A 113 -16.71 -3.99 1.84
C GLU A 113 -15.60 -3.59 0.84
N LEU A 114 -15.14 -4.51 -0.01
CA LEU A 114 -14.18 -4.20 -1.07
C LEU A 114 -14.90 -3.67 -2.33
N PRO A 115 -14.34 -2.69 -3.06
CA PRO A 115 -13.04 -2.04 -2.85
C PRO A 115 -13.05 -1.02 -1.71
N LEU A 116 -11.91 -0.87 -1.03
CA LEU A 116 -11.78 0.05 0.09
C LEU A 116 -11.87 1.52 -0.36
N ASP A 117 -12.57 2.33 0.43
CA ASP A 117 -12.64 3.78 0.24
C ASP A 117 -11.40 4.50 0.81
N TRP A 118 -10.85 5.40 0.00
CA TRP A 118 -9.77 6.28 0.40
C TRP A 118 -10.18 7.32 1.44
N ALA A 119 -11.43 7.75 1.52
CA ALA A 119 -11.84 8.73 2.54
C ALA A 119 -11.64 8.13 3.95
N GLU A 120 -12.05 6.88 4.13
CA GLU A 120 -11.87 6.15 5.38
C GLU A 120 -10.37 5.90 5.68
N ALA A 121 -9.60 5.48 4.68
CA ALA A 121 -8.16 5.28 4.85
C ALA A 121 -7.45 6.58 5.28
N LEU A 122 -7.81 7.73 4.68
CA LEU A 122 -7.24 9.03 5.04
C LEU A 122 -7.67 9.49 6.44
N ARG A 123 -8.93 9.24 6.84
CA ARG A 123 -9.42 9.51 8.19
C ARG A 123 -8.68 8.70 9.25
N ARG A 124 -8.31 7.46 8.96
CA ARG A 124 -7.50 6.64 9.88
C ARG A 124 -6.03 7.05 9.93
N LEU A 125 -5.52 7.68 8.87
CA LEU A 125 -4.12 8.12 8.77
C LEU A 125 -3.86 9.55 9.28
N SER A 126 -4.92 10.32 9.57
CA SER A 126 -4.82 11.70 10.07
C SER A 126 -4.09 11.77 11.40
#